data_AF-A0A3B9SSQ2-F1
#
_entry.id   AF-A0A3B9SSQ2-F1
#
_cell.length_a   1.000
_cell.length_b   1.000
_cell.length_c   1.000
_cell.angle_alpha   90.00
_cell.angle_beta   90.00
_cell.angle_gamma   90.00
#
_symmetry.space_group_name_H-M   'P 1'
#
loop_
_entity.id
_entity.type
_entity.pdbx_description
1 polymer ?
#
loop_
_entity_poly.entity_id
_entity_poly.type
_entity_poly.pdbx_seq_one_letter_code
_entity_poly.pdbx_strand_id
1 'polypeptide(L)' 'RILSKIPRLPFLVVENVIKEFGSLKRILNASIQELDAVEGIGEVRARSIREGLTRYQEKLFQNRFA' A
#
# COMPACT_ATOMS: atom_id res chain seq x y z
N ARG A 1 6.19 -4.63 8.84
CA ARG A 1 5.50 -4.72 7.53
C ARG A 1 4.66 -3.46 7.35
N ILE A 2 4.83 -2.69 6.26
CA ILE A 2 4.12 -1.42 6.03
C ILE A 2 2.61 -1.64 5.86
N LEU A 3 2.23 -2.71 5.14
CA LEU A 3 0.85 -3.05 4.83
C LEU A 3 0.03 -3.42 6.08
N SER A 4 0.67 -3.91 7.13
CA SER A 4 0.01 -4.24 8.40
C SER A 4 -0.34 -3.01 9.25
N LYS A 5 0.11 -1.80 8.86
CA LYS A 5 -0.27 -0.53 9.51
C LYS A 5 -1.52 0.11 8.88
N ILE A 6 -2.03 -0.47 7.80
CA ILE A 6 -3.35 -0.13 7.22
C ILE A 6 -4.39 -1.00 7.93
N PRO A 7 -5.49 -0.45 8.46
CA PRO A 7 -6.43 -1.19 9.29
C PRO A 7 -6.89 -2.50 8.62
N ARG A 8 -6.63 -3.61 9.32
CA ARG A 8 -6.99 -5.02 9.03
C ARG A 8 -7.16 -5.36 7.55
N LEU A 9 -6.12 -5.16 6.75
CA LEU A 9 -6.02 -5.83 5.46
C LEU A 9 -5.95 -7.36 5.69
N PRO A 10 -6.85 -8.14 5.08
CA PRO A 10 -6.75 -9.59 5.10
C PRO A 10 -5.40 -10.05 4.56
N PHE A 11 -4.83 -11.12 5.12
CA PHE A 11 -3.54 -11.64 4.70
C PHE A 11 -3.49 -11.96 3.20
N LEU A 12 -4.57 -12.53 2.66
CA LEU A 12 -4.71 -12.81 1.23
C LEU A 12 -4.53 -11.57 0.35
N VAL A 13 -5.05 -10.42 0.78
CA VAL A 13 -4.89 -9.17 0.03
C VAL A 13 -3.44 -8.71 0.03
N VAL A 14 -2.73 -8.89 1.16
CA VAL A 14 -1.29 -8.60 1.24
C VAL A 14 -0.50 -9.48 0.28
N GLU A 15 -0.83 -10.76 0.17
CA GLU A 15 -0.21 -11.67 -0.80
C GLU A 15 -0.49 -11.24 -2.24
N ASN A 16 -1.73 -10.90 -2.57
CA ASN A 16 -2.11 -10.42 -3.90
C ASN A 16 -1.35 -9.15 -4.29
N VAL A 17 -1.21 -8.19 -3.37
CA VAL A 17 -0.42 -6.96 -3.60
C VAL A 17 1.07 -7.29 -3.81
N ILE A 18 1.64 -8.20 -3.02
CA ILE A 18 3.03 -8.60 -3.19
C ILE A 18 3.24 -9.28 -4.54
N LYS A 19 2.30 -10.17 -4.93
CA LYS A 19 2.32 -10.88 -6.21
C LYS A 19 2.21 -9.92 -7.40
N GLU A 20 1.33 -8.94 -7.33
CA GLU A 20 1.08 -7.97 -8.42
C GLU A 20 2.26 -7.01 -8.62
N PHE A 21 2.74 -6.40 -7.53
CA PHE A 21 3.73 -5.32 -7.64
C PHE A 21 5.18 -5.81 -7.52
N GLY A 22 5.43 -6.95 -6.88
CA GLY A 22 6.74 -7.62 -6.78
C GLY A 22 7.81 -6.90 -5.96
N SER A 23 7.62 -5.63 -5.60
CA SER A 23 8.57 -4.88 -4.77
C SER A 23 7.89 -3.74 -4.01
N LEU A 24 8.45 -3.39 -2.86
CA LEU A 24 7.97 -2.26 -2.06
C LEU A 24 8.00 -0.94 -2.84
N LYS A 25 9.02 -0.71 -3.68
CA LYS A 25 9.11 0.51 -4.51
C LYS A 25 7.92 0.63 -5.46
N ARG A 26 7.50 -0.46 -6.10
CA ARG A 26 6.34 -0.46 -7.00
C ARG A 26 5.04 -0.28 -6.24
N ILE A 27 4.88 -0.93 -5.09
CA ILE A 27 3.72 -0.72 -4.20
C ILE A 27 3.61 0.76 -3.79
N LEU A 28 4.71 1.39 -3.37
CA LEU A 28 4.74 2.79 -2.95
C LEU A 28 4.38 3.79 -4.06
N ASN A 29 4.58 3.42 -5.33
CA ASN A 29 4.28 4.24 -6.49
C ASN A 29 2.93 3.90 -7.14
N ALA A 30 2.24 2.85 -6.66
CA ALA A 30 0.97 2.43 -7.20
C ALA A 30 -0.09 3.53 -7.04
N SER A 31 -0.84 3.75 -8.12
CA SER A 31 -2.05 4.56 -8.18
C SER A 31 -3.22 3.86 -7.49
N ILE A 32 -4.30 4.61 -7.22
CA ILE A 32 -5.53 4.02 -6.66
C ILE A 32 -6.12 3.01 -7.63
N GLN A 33 -6.08 3.28 -8.93
CA GLN A 33 -6.61 2.41 -9.99
C GLN A 33 -5.84 1.09 -10.07
N GLU A 34 -4.51 1.13 -9.99
CA GLU A 34 -3.70 -0.10 -9.96
C GLU A 34 -3.95 -0.91 -8.69
N LEU A 35 -4.15 -0.25 -7.54
CA LEU A 35 -4.49 -0.93 -6.29
C LEU A 35 -5.91 -1.52 -6.33
N ASP A 36 -6.86 -0.84 -6.94
CA ASP A 36 -8.25 -1.32 -7.11
C ASP A 36 -8.32 -2.55 -8.02
N ALA A 37 -7.45 -2.62 -9.05
CA ALA A 37 -7.34 -3.75 -9.96
C ALA A 37 -6.82 -5.04 -9.30
N VAL A 38 -6.23 -4.96 -8.10
CA VAL A 38 -5.78 -6.14 -7.36
C VAL A 38 -6.99 -6.90 -6.81
N GLU A 39 -7.00 -8.21 -7.06
CA GLU A 39 -8.04 -9.11 -6.58
C GLU A 39 -8.29 -8.95 -5.08
N GLY A 40 -9.55 -8.64 -4.74
CA GLY A 40 -10.02 -8.54 -3.37
C GLY A 40 -9.73 -7.21 -2.68
N ILE A 41 -9.30 -6.14 -3.37
CA ILE A 41 -9.16 -4.78 -2.79
C ILE A 41 -10.46 -3.97 -2.91
N GLY A 42 -10.85 -3.57 -4.12
CA GLY A 42 -11.96 -2.64 -4.31
C GLY A 42 -11.62 -1.19 -3.89
N GLU A 43 -12.29 -0.22 -4.50
CA GLU A 43 -11.89 1.19 -4.50
C GLU A 43 -11.68 1.78 -3.08
N VAL A 44 -12.59 1.49 -2.15
CA VAL A 44 -12.53 1.99 -0.76
C VAL A 44 -11.23 1.56 -0.07
N ARG A 45 -10.82 0.31 -0.26
CA ARG A 45 -9.57 -0.20 0.32
C ARG A 45 -8.36 0.30 -0.46
N ALA A 46 -8.46 0.45 -1.78
CA ALA A 46 -7.39 1.04 -2.59
C ALA A 46 -7.02 2.45 -2.11
N ARG A 47 -8.02 3.29 -1.85
CA ARG A 47 -7.83 4.64 -1.25
C ARG A 47 -7.15 4.57 0.12
N SER A 48 -7.66 3.71 1.01
CA SER A 48 -7.10 3.51 2.36
C SER A 48 -5.63 3.04 2.32
N ILE A 49 -5.29 2.17 1.37
CA ILE A 49 -3.93 1.70 1.14
C ILE A 49 -3.06 2.87 0.67
N ARG A 50 -3.48 3.59 -0.37
CA ARG A 50 -2.74 4.73 -0.93
C ARG A 50 -2.42 5.76 0.14
N GLU A 51 -3.39 6.11 0.98
CA GLU A 51 -3.16 7.02 2.11
C GLU A 51 -2.15 6.47 3.12
N GLY A 52 -2.23 5.18 3.46
CA GLY A 52 -1.27 4.53 4.33
C GLY A 52 0.16 4.55 3.78
N LEU A 53 0.31 4.36 2.47
CA LEU A 53 1.58 4.44 1.77
C LEU A 53 2.13 5.87 1.75
N THR A 54 1.29 6.87 1.48
CA THR A 54 1.67 8.29 1.53
C THR A 54 2.17 8.68 2.93
N ARG A 55 1.41 8.36 3.99
CA ARG A 55 1.84 8.63 5.38
C ARG A 55 3.15 7.96 5.75
N TYR A 56 3.43 6.78 5.18
CA TYR A 56 4.70 6.11 5.39
C TYR A 56 5.86 6.83 4.68
N GLN A 57 5.65 7.27 3.44
CA GLN A 57 6.63 8.07 2.72
C GLN A 57 6.96 9.33 3.50
N GLU A 58 5.95 10.09 3.95
CA GLU A 58 6.13 11.29 4.78
C GLU A 58 7.02 11.01 5.99
N LYS A 59 6.76 9.93 6.74
CA LYS A 59 7.60 9.54 7.88
C LYS A 59 9.04 9.19 7.49
N LEU A 60 9.25 8.53 6.35
CA LEU A 60 10.60 8.25 5.86
C LEU A 60 11.34 9.54 5.47
N PHE A 61 10.64 10.49 4.85
CA PHE A 61 11.19 11.81 4.55
C PHE A 61 11.57 12.52 5.86
N GLN A 62 10.66 12.63 6.83
CA GLN A 62 10.97 13.28 8.12
C GLN A 62 12.18 12.66 8.81
N ASN A 63 12.26 11.32 8.89
CA ASN A 63 13.40 10.63 9.50
C ASN A 63 14.73 10.85 8.76
N ARG A 64 14.71 11.19 7.47
CA ARG A 64 15.93 11.38 6.66
C ARG A 64 16.49 12.80 6.72
N PHE A 65 15.65 13.76 7.10
CA PHE A 65 16.01 15.18 7.23
C PHE A 65 15.98 15.68 8.69
N ALA A 66 15.86 14.77 9.65
CA ALA A 66 15.96 15.02 11.09
C ALA A 66 17.39 14.78 11.61
#